data_AF-A0A0F7CKI2-F1
#
_entry.id   AF-A0A0F7CKI2-F1
#
_cell.length_a   1.000
_cell.length_b   1.000
_cell.length_c   1.000
_cell.angle_alpha   90.00
_cell.angle_beta   90.00
_cell.angle_gamma   90.00
#
_symmetry.space_group_name_H-M   'P 1'
#
loop_
_entity.id
_entity.type
_entity.pdbx_description
1 polymer ?
#
loop_
_entity_poly.entity_id
_entity_poly.type
_entity_poly.pdbx_seq_one_letter_code
_entity_poly.pdbx_strand_id
1 'polypeptide(L)'
;MNTIRDPGVRAILTESYGYGYKLETSEGMYYPVMHYEGFKFFKPYIGKDIAAYIDLMAADSNKPALSDAAIVITWDELINRALALESFVKQYPKSNRTAAVKDKLQLMEMFVFYGSNNTPAYEYGTSGQPTTIDPKLRQAYEKAVQNGTGDSRILKTIKSVLGLLDASGNRWNGNIEKFLQEFKQFG
;
A
#
# COMPACT_ATOMS: atom_id res chain seq x y z
N MET A 1 10.10 -16.73 -21.55
CA MET A 1 11.40 -17.44 -21.64
C MET A 1 11.93 -17.63 -23.07
N ASN A 2 11.10 -17.92 -24.08
CA ASN A 2 11.59 -18.32 -25.41
C ASN A 2 12.35 -17.24 -26.19
N THR A 3 12.30 -15.98 -25.75
CA THR A 3 13.05 -14.85 -26.34
C THR A 3 14.49 -14.73 -25.81
N ILE A 4 14.84 -15.43 -24.73
CA ILE A 4 16.17 -15.37 -24.10
C ILE A 4 17.10 -16.34 -24.81
N ARG A 5 18.06 -15.82 -25.58
CA ARG A 5 18.93 -16.63 -26.45
C ARG A 5 19.98 -17.41 -25.68
N ASP A 6 20.55 -16.83 -24.63
CA ASP A 6 21.54 -17.50 -23.79
C ASP A 6 20.91 -18.67 -23.01
N PRO A 7 21.40 -19.92 -23.17
CA PRO A 7 20.80 -21.09 -22.54
C PRO A 7 21.01 -21.13 -21.02
N GLY A 8 22.14 -20.62 -20.51
CA GLY A 8 22.44 -20.59 -19.08
C GLY A 8 21.54 -19.60 -18.34
N VAL A 9 21.38 -18.39 -18.87
CA VAL A 9 20.46 -17.38 -18.34
C VAL A 9 19.02 -17.89 -18.37
N ARG A 10 18.61 -18.53 -19.47
CA ARG A 10 17.27 -19.11 -19.58
C ARG A 10 17.02 -20.21 -18.53
N ALA A 11 18.01 -21.07 -18.29
CA ALA A 11 17.90 -22.13 -17.29
C ALA A 11 17.70 -21.54 -15.89
N ILE A 12 18.57 -20.60 -15.47
CA ILE A 12 18.51 -19.96 -14.15
C ILE A 12 17.17 -19.25 -13.94
N LEU A 13 16.67 -18.51 -14.94
CA LEU A 13 15.39 -17.81 -14.84
C LEU A 13 14.19 -18.77 -14.79
N THR A 14 14.28 -19.90 -15.48
CA THR A 14 13.23 -20.94 -15.45
C THR A 14 13.19 -21.63 -14.09
N GLU A 15 14.36 -21.99 -13.58
CA GLU A 15 14.50 -22.55 -12.23
C GLU A 15 14.01 -21.56 -11.16
N SER A 16 14.43 -20.29 -11.22
CA SER A 16 13.98 -19.24 -10.30
C SER A 16 12.46 -19.08 -10.30
N TYR A 17 11.84 -19.10 -11.49
CA TYR A 17 10.39 -19.05 -11.63
C TYR A 17 9.71 -20.28 -11.03
N GLY A 18 10.28 -21.47 -11.24
CA GLY A 18 9.82 -22.72 -10.63
C GLY A 18 9.87 -22.70 -9.09
N TYR A 19 10.83 -22.00 -8.50
CA TYR A 19 10.91 -21.78 -7.05
C TYR A 19 10.00 -20.66 -6.52
N GLY A 20 9.17 -20.06 -7.37
CA GLY A 20 8.20 -19.04 -6.96
C GLY A 20 8.77 -17.62 -6.94
N TYR A 21 9.82 -17.35 -7.72
CA TYR A 21 10.29 -15.98 -7.95
C TYR A 21 9.81 -15.44 -9.29
N LYS A 22 9.73 -14.11 -9.39
CA LYS A 22 9.68 -13.39 -10.67
C LYS A 22 10.83 -12.39 -10.69
N LEU A 23 11.19 -11.94 -11.89
CA LEU A 23 12.23 -10.93 -12.05
C LEU A 23 11.59 -9.55 -12.08
N GLU A 24 12.15 -8.62 -11.32
CA GLU A 24 11.88 -7.19 -11.43
C GLU A 24 13.13 -6.43 -11.82
N THR A 25 12.94 -5.18 -12.24
CA THR A 25 14.03 -4.29 -12.60
C THR A 25 13.78 -2.88 -12.07
N SER A 26 14.85 -2.27 -11.59
CA SER A 26 14.91 -0.87 -11.17
C SER A 26 16.33 -0.39 -11.36
N GLU A 27 16.52 0.86 -11.79
CA GLU A 27 17.84 1.51 -11.94
C GLU A 27 18.86 0.71 -12.75
N GLY A 28 18.41 -0.03 -13.77
CA GLY A 28 19.28 -0.87 -14.62
C GLY A 28 19.70 -2.20 -14.00
N MET A 29 19.22 -2.51 -12.79
CA MET A 29 19.45 -3.79 -12.13
C MET A 29 18.28 -4.74 -12.35
N TYR A 30 18.56 -6.04 -12.35
CA TYR A 30 17.56 -7.10 -12.30
C TYR A 30 17.68 -7.86 -10.98
N TYR A 31 16.57 -8.14 -10.32
CA TYR A 31 16.58 -8.85 -9.05
C TYR A 31 15.34 -9.75 -8.90
N PRO A 32 15.47 -10.91 -8.23
CA PRO A 32 14.33 -11.78 -7.98
C PRO A 32 13.47 -11.21 -6.85
N VAL A 33 12.16 -11.30 -7.02
CA VAL A 33 11.16 -11.02 -5.98
C VAL A 33 10.18 -12.18 -5.88
N MET A 34 9.58 -12.37 -4.72
CA MET A 34 8.61 -13.44 -4.51
C MET A 34 7.37 -13.25 -5.39
N HIS A 35 7.02 -14.27 -6.18
CA HIS A 35 5.85 -14.31 -7.02
C HIS A 35 4.69 -14.99 -6.29
N TYR A 36 4.06 -14.24 -5.38
CA TYR A 36 2.99 -14.74 -4.51
C TYR A 36 1.77 -15.29 -5.27
N GLU A 37 1.53 -14.86 -6.51
CA GLU A 37 0.47 -15.42 -7.37
C GLU A 37 0.60 -16.94 -7.51
N GLY A 38 1.83 -17.45 -7.68
CA GLY A 38 2.10 -18.87 -7.80
C GLY A 38 1.71 -19.67 -6.55
N PHE A 39 1.70 -19.04 -5.37
CA PHE A 39 1.31 -19.70 -4.12
C PHE A 39 -0.20 -19.80 -3.92
N LYS A 40 -1.02 -19.13 -4.75
CA LYS A 40 -2.48 -19.23 -4.64
C LYS A 40 -2.99 -20.66 -4.86
N PHE A 41 -2.24 -21.49 -5.60
CA PHE A 41 -2.54 -22.91 -5.76
C PHE A 41 -2.66 -23.66 -4.42
N PHE A 42 -1.93 -23.23 -3.39
CA PHE A 42 -1.94 -23.88 -2.08
C PHE A 42 -3.13 -23.47 -1.19
N LYS A 43 -3.90 -22.44 -1.57
CA LYS A 43 -4.98 -21.88 -0.74
C LYS A 43 -5.99 -22.92 -0.23
N PRO A 44 -6.42 -23.93 -1.01
CA PRO A 44 -7.34 -24.96 -0.52
C PRO A 44 -6.77 -25.84 0.61
N TYR A 45 -5.45 -25.85 0.80
CA TYR A 45 -4.75 -26.79 1.68
C TYR A 45 -4.14 -26.11 2.92
N ILE A 46 -4.33 -24.80 3.10
CA ILE A 46 -3.71 -24.00 4.16
C ILE A 46 -4.77 -23.24 4.97
N GLY A 47 -4.35 -22.69 6.12
CA GLY A 47 -5.22 -21.84 6.95
C GLY A 47 -5.77 -20.64 6.19
N LYS A 48 -7.02 -20.25 6.50
CA LYS A 48 -7.70 -19.11 5.85
C LYS A 48 -6.93 -17.80 6.00
N ASP A 49 -6.25 -17.63 7.13
CA ASP A 49 -5.36 -16.50 7.39
C ASP A 49 -4.16 -16.50 6.42
N ILE A 50 -3.48 -17.63 6.24
CA ILE A 50 -2.36 -17.71 5.29
C ILE A 50 -2.85 -17.53 3.85
N ALA A 51 -4.02 -18.09 3.50
CA ALA A 51 -4.63 -17.89 2.19
C ALA A 51 -4.93 -16.40 1.91
N ALA A 52 -5.47 -15.68 2.90
CA ALA A 52 -5.73 -14.23 2.79
C ALA A 52 -4.42 -13.43 2.71
N TYR A 53 -3.38 -13.81 3.46
CA TYR A 53 -2.06 -13.18 3.39
C TYR A 53 -1.45 -13.32 1.98
N ILE A 54 -1.55 -14.51 1.37
CA ILE A 54 -1.08 -14.73 0.00
C ILE A 54 -1.80 -13.81 -0.99
N ASP A 55 -3.11 -13.59 -0.84
CA ASP A 55 -3.84 -12.66 -1.71
C ASP A 55 -3.32 -11.21 -1.58
N LEU A 56 -3.09 -10.74 -0.36
CA LEU A 56 -2.54 -9.39 -0.11
C LEU A 56 -1.15 -9.22 -0.73
N MET A 57 -0.29 -10.21 -0.53
CA MET A 57 1.08 -10.17 -1.04
C MET A 57 1.14 -10.39 -2.56
N ALA A 58 0.21 -11.15 -3.14
CA ALA A 58 0.08 -11.30 -4.58
C ALA A 58 -0.37 -10.01 -5.25
N ALA A 59 -1.35 -9.29 -4.69
CA ALA A 59 -1.77 -7.99 -5.20
C ALA A 59 -0.60 -6.99 -5.23
N ASP A 60 0.21 -6.98 -4.17
CA ASP A 60 1.36 -6.09 -4.07
C ASP A 60 2.53 -6.50 -4.97
N SER A 61 2.88 -7.79 -4.99
CA SER A 61 3.92 -8.31 -5.87
C SER A 61 3.54 -8.10 -7.34
N ASN A 62 2.32 -8.39 -7.77
CA ASN A 62 1.94 -8.26 -9.19
C ASN A 62 1.90 -6.81 -9.66
N LYS A 63 1.56 -5.88 -8.77
CA LYS A 63 1.52 -4.45 -9.06
C LYS A 63 2.05 -3.69 -7.85
N PRO A 64 3.37 -3.44 -7.77
CA PRO A 64 3.98 -2.74 -6.65
C PRO A 64 3.30 -1.39 -6.38
N ALA A 65 3.04 -1.06 -5.12
CA ALA A 65 2.51 0.25 -4.76
C ALA A 65 3.55 1.36 -4.89
N LEU A 66 4.84 1.02 -4.74
CA LEU A 66 5.95 1.96 -4.80
C LEU A 66 7.05 1.51 -5.77
N SER A 67 7.67 2.49 -6.41
CA SER A 67 8.89 2.36 -7.20
C SER A 67 9.64 3.69 -7.18
N ASP A 68 10.95 3.66 -6.98
CA ASP A 68 11.81 4.86 -6.89
C ASP A 68 11.20 5.97 -6.00
N ALA A 69 10.84 5.60 -4.76
CA ALA A 69 10.17 6.48 -3.78
C ALA A 69 8.90 7.21 -4.28
N ALA A 70 8.29 6.77 -5.39
CA ALA A 70 7.03 7.24 -5.93
C ALA A 70 5.92 6.22 -5.63
N ILE A 71 4.70 6.71 -5.39
CA ILE A 71 3.51 5.87 -5.38
C ILE A 71 3.10 5.69 -6.84
N VAL A 72 3.19 4.46 -7.34
CA VAL A 72 2.97 4.13 -8.77
C VAL A 72 1.59 3.51 -9.05
N ILE A 73 0.72 3.54 -8.05
CA ILE A 73 -0.69 3.17 -8.14
C ILE A 73 -1.59 4.38 -7.87
N THR A 74 -2.89 4.26 -8.17
CA THR A 74 -3.84 5.33 -7.86
C THR A 74 -4.06 5.48 -6.35
N TRP A 75 -4.44 6.68 -5.90
CA TRP A 75 -4.83 6.92 -4.51
C TRP A 75 -5.99 6.01 -4.05
N ASP A 76 -6.99 5.78 -4.92
CA ASP A 76 -8.06 4.81 -4.67
C ASP A 76 -7.52 3.42 -4.36
N GLU A 77 -6.59 2.93 -5.18
CA GLU A 77 -6.01 1.61 -5.01
C GLU A 77 -5.15 1.53 -3.74
N LEU A 78 -4.38 2.58 -3.43
CA LEU A 78 -3.60 2.68 -2.21
C LEU A 78 -4.48 2.58 -0.96
N ILE A 79 -5.57 3.34 -0.91
CA ILE A 79 -6.54 3.32 0.21
C ILE A 79 -7.18 1.94 0.31
N ASN A 80 -7.62 1.34 -0.81
CA ASN A 80 -8.22 0.00 -0.78
C ASN A 80 -7.25 -1.07 -0.28
N ARG A 81 -5.96 -0.97 -0.65
CA ARG A 81 -4.91 -1.86 -0.11
C ARG A 81 -4.73 -1.66 1.39
N ALA A 82 -4.74 -0.42 1.88
CA ALA A 82 -4.67 -0.13 3.32
C ALA A 82 -5.86 -0.74 4.08
N LEU A 83 -7.09 -0.60 3.54
CA LEU A 83 -8.29 -1.20 4.13
C LEU A 83 -8.26 -2.73 4.13
N ALA A 84 -7.70 -3.36 3.08
CA ALA A 84 -7.53 -4.81 3.05
C ALA A 84 -6.54 -5.30 4.12
N LEU A 85 -5.45 -4.57 4.35
CA LEU A 85 -4.48 -4.85 5.42
C LEU A 85 -5.14 -4.67 6.81
N GLU A 86 -5.89 -3.59 7.03
CA GLU A 86 -6.65 -3.35 8.27
C GLU A 86 -7.64 -4.49 8.54
N SER A 87 -8.39 -4.90 7.52
CA SER A 87 -9.33 -6.02 7.60
C SER A 87 -8.64 -7.34 7.98
N PHE A 88 -7.46 -7.62 7.42
CA PHE A 88 -6.68 -8.80 7.79
C PHE A 88 -6.29 -8.78 9.26
N VAL A 89 -5.75 -7.66 9.75
CA VAL A 89 -5.31 -7.52 11.14
C VAL A 89 -6.50 -7.72 12.11
N LYS A 90 -7.67 -7.18 11.75
CA LYS A 90 -8.91 -7.34 12.53
C LYS A 90 -9.44 -8.78 12.51
N GLN A 91 -9.42 -9.42 11.35
CA GLN A 91 -9.99 -10.75 11.15
C GLN A 91 -9.11 -11.87 11.71
N TYR A 92 -7.79 -11.72 11.63
CA TYR A 92 -6.81 -12.75 12.00
C TYR A 92 -5.82 -12.27 13.06
N PRO A 93 -6.25 -11.78 14.23
CA PRO A 93 -5.34 -11.18 15.21
C PRO A 93 -4.30 -12.17 15.78
N LYS A 94 -4.54 -13.49 15.65
CA LYS A 94 -3.66 -14.56 16.14
C LYS A 94 -2.84 -15.25 15.04
N SER A 95 -2.94 -14.81 13.79
CA SER A 95 -2.11 -15.37 12.71
C SER A 95 -0.63 -15.07 12.95
N ASN A 96 0.25 -15.98 12.56
CA ASN A 96 1.70 -15.73 12.58
C ASN A 96 2.12 -14.67 11.55
N ARG A 97 1.22 -14.25 10.65
CA ARG A 97 1.46 -13.17 9.67
C ARG A 97 1.00 -11.79 10.15
N THR A 98 0.26 -11.70 11.25
CA THR A 98 -0.36 -10.44 11.69
C THR A 98 0.65 -9.35 12.02
N ALA A 99 1.79 -9.69 12.61
CA ALA A 99 2.86 -8.71 12.87
C ALA A 99 3.35 -8.08 11.56
N ALA A 100 3.73 -8.90 10.58
CA ALA A 100 4.19 -8.41 9.28
C ALA A 100 3.11 -7.60 8.52
N VAL A 101 1.84 -7.98 8.64
CA VAL A 101 0.74 -7.22 8.02
C VAL A 101 0.51 -5.89 8.73
N LYS A 102 0.69 -5.81 10.05
CA LYS A 102 0.64 -4.55 10.80
C LYS A 102 1.74 -3.59 10.36
N ASP A 103 2.98 -4.07 10.22
CA ASP A 103 4.10 -3.22 9.75
C ASP A 103 3.80 -2.66 8.36
N LYS A 104 3.28 -3.50 7.45
CA LYS A 104 2.86 -3.06 6.11
C LYS A 104 1.69 -2.09 6.15
N LEU A 105 0.75 -2.29 7.07
CA LEU A 105 -0.39 -1.39 7.27
C LEU A 105 0.07 -0.02 7.73
N GLN A 106 0.95 0.08 8.74
CA GLN A 106 1.50 1.34 9.22
C GLN A 106 2.23 2.11 8.11
N LEU A 107 3.01 1.40 7.29
CA LEU A 107 3.65 1.99 6.12
C LEU A 107 2.61 2.50 5.09
N MET A 108 1.56 1.72 4.82
CA MET A 108 0.51 2.12 3.89
C MET A 108 -0.29 3.31 4.40
N GLU A 109 -0.59 3.37 5.70
CA GLU A 109 -1.24 4.52 6.35
C GLU A 109 -0.38 5.78 6.23
N MET A 110 0.94 5.65 6.40
CA MET A 110 1.86 6.76 6.16
C MET A 110 1.73 7.28 4.72
N PHE A 111 1.73 6.40 3.72
CA PHE A 111 1.55 6.81 2.33
C PHE A 111 0.16 7.40 2.04
N VAL A 112 -0.90 6.85 2.63
CA VAL A 112 -2.26 7.39 2.48
C VAL A 112 -2.31 8.84 2.96
N PHE A 113 -1.75 9.13 4.15
CA PHE A 113 -1.92 10.44 4.78
C PHE A 113 -0.84 11.47 4.43
N TYR A 114 0.35 11.05 4.00
CA TYR A 114 1.49 11.95 3.73
C TYR A 114 2.06 11.80 2.31
N GLY A 115 1.72 10.73 1.61
CA GLY A 115 2.32 10.38 0.33
C GLY A 115 3.75 9.86 0.48
N SER A 116 4.44 9.77 -0.65
CA SER A 116 5.87 9.44 -0.71
C SER A 116 6.68 10.63 -1.21
N ASN A 117 8.01 10.53 -1.19
CA ASN A 117 8.90 11.62 -1.60
C ASN A 117 8.60 12.12 -3.02
N ASN A 118 8.42 11.20 -3.98
CA ASN A 118 8.17 11.51 -5.39
C ASN A 118 6.66 11.55 -5.73
N THR A 119 5.78 11.28 -4.75
CA THR A 119 4.32 11.37 -4.92
C THR A 119 3.70 11.86 -3.61
N PRO A 120 3.92 13.14 -3.27
CA PRO A 120 3.48 13.67 -1.99
C PRO A 120 1.96 13.81 -1.92
N ALA A 121 1.39 13.66 -0.73
CA ALA A 121 -0.05 13.87 -0.51
C ALA A 121 -0.44 15.36 -0.56
N TYR A 122 0.53 16.25 -0.34
CA TYR A 122 0.34 17.69 -0.34
C TYR A 122 1.41 18.36 -1.21
N GLU A 123 1.05 19.49 -1.81
CA GLU A 123 2.02 20.44 -2.33
C GLU A 123 2.94 20.95 -1.21
N TYR A 124 4.14 21.38 -1.58
CA TYR A 124 5.11 21.94 -0.65
C TYR A 124 5.45 23.38 -1.02
N GLY A 125 5.47 24.25 0.00
CA GLY A 125 5.91 25.63 -0.15
C GLY A 125 7.43 25.75 -0.28
N THR A 126 7.91 26.96 -0.54
CA THR A 126 9.34 27.26 -0.75
C THR A 126 10.24 26.90 0.43
N SER A 127 9.70 26.86 1.66
CA SER A 127 10.41 26.45 2.87
C SER A 127 10.19 24.98 3.26
N GLY A 128 9.61 24.16 2.37
CA GLY A 128 9.50 22.71 2.53
C GLY A 128 8.36 22.22 3.43
N GLN A 129 7.42 23.08 3.80
CA GLN A 129 6.19 22.72 4.53
C GLN A 129 5.06 22.32 3.57
N PRO A 130 4.20 21.37 3.96
CA PRO A 130 2.99 21.04 3.21
C PRO A 130 2.03 22.24 3.15
N THR A 131 1.36 22.43 2.03
CA THR A 131 0.46 23.57 1.78
C THR A 131 -0.96 23.15 1.41
N THR A 132 -1.16 22.42 0.32
CA THR A 132 -2.48 22.09 -0.22
C THR A 132 -2.53 20.61 -0.55
N ILE A 133 -3.62 19.91 -0.23
CA ILE A 133 -3.76 18.49 -0.57
C ILE A 133 -3.80 18.28 -2.09
N ASP A 134 -3.22 17.19 -2.59
CA ASP A 134 -3.40 16.73 -3.97
C ASP A 134 -4.91 16.56 -4.25
N PRO A 135 -5.48 17.27 -5.24
CA PRO A 135 -6.89 17.15 -5.60
C PRO A 135 -7.34 15.71 -5.88
N LYS A 136 -6.46 14.87 -6.46
CA LYS A 136 -6.77 13.46 -6.72
C LYS A 136 -6.85 12.65 -5.43
N LEU A 137 -5.98 12.93 -4.46
CA LEU A 137 -6.04 12.29 -3.14
C LEU A 137 -7.32 12.70 -2.41
N ARG A 138 -7.65 13.99 -2.43
CA ARG A 138 -8.90 14.48 -1.82
C ARG A 138 -10.13 13.78 -2.43
N GLN A 139 -10.19 13.66 -3.76
CA GLN A 139 -11.27 12.93 -4.43
C GLN A 139 -11.32 11.46 -4.00
N ALA A 140 -10.16 10.80 -3.89
CA ALA A 140 -10.07 9.42 -3.42
C ALA A 140 -10.55 9.27 -1.96
N TYR A 141 -10.26 10.23 -1.09
CA TYR A 141 -10.80 10.28 0.27
C TYR A 141 -12.31 10.37 0.31
N GLU A 142 -12.89 11.30 -0.46
CA GLU A 142 -14.34 11.47 -0.54
C GLU A 142 -15.02 10.18 -1.00
N LYS A 143 -14.48 9.56 -2.05
CA LYS A 143 -14.98 8.28 -2.58
C LYS A 143 -14.82 7.13 -1.59
N ALA A 144 -13.71 7.07 -0.86
CA ALA A 144 -13.47 6.04 0.16
C ALA A 144 -14.47 6.15 1.31
N VAL A 145 -14.79 7.36 1.77
CA VAL A 145 -15.79 7.57 2.83
C VAL A 145 -17.22 7.30 2.34
N GLN A 146 -17.53 7.63 1.08
CA GLN A 146 -18.85 7.37 0.48
C GLN A 146 -19.12 5.88 0.29
N ASN A 147 -18.15 5.13 -0.21
CA ASN A 147 -18.30 3.70 -0.52
C ASN A 147 -17.95 2.79 0.66
N GLY A 148 -17.21 3.31 1.63
CA GLY A 148 -16.71 2.55 2.76
C GLY A 148 -17.83 2.13 3.71
N THR A 149 -17.85 0.86 4.07
CA THR A 149 -18.82 0.30 5.02
C THR A 149 -18.11 -0.31 6.22
N GLY A 150 -18.75 -0.24 7.39
CA GLY A 150 -18.29 -0.93 8.60
C GLY A 150 -17.35 -0.09 9.48
N ASP A 151 -16.78 -0.76 10.47
CA ASP A 151 -15.91 -0.16 11.48
C ASP A 151 -14.44 -0.24 11.04
N SER A 152 -14.04 0.76 10.25
CA SER A 152 -12.65 1.01 9.83
C SER A 152 -12.12 2.26 10.50
N ARG A 153 -10.96 2.16 11.11
CA ARG A 153 -10.24 3.29 11.69
C ARG A 153 -9.70 4.20 10.59
N ILE A 154 -9.15 3.63 9.51
CA ILE A 154 -8.66 4.41 8.37
C ILE A 154 -9.76 5.29 7.78
N LEU A 155 -10.96 4.75 7.53
CA LEU A 155 -12.09 5.52 7.00
C LEU A 155 -12.54 6.63 7.95
N LYS A 156 -12.55 6.36 9.27
CA LYS A 156 -12.85 7.38 10.29
C LYS A 156 -11.83 8.50 10.28
N THR A 157 -10.54 8.17 10.18
CA THR A 157 -9.45 9.15 10.08
C THR A 157 -9.58 9.98 8.81
N ILE A 158 -9.81 9.35 7.66
CA ILE A 158 -10.04 10.05 6.38
C ILE A 158 -11.23 11.02 6.50
N LYS A 159 -12.35 10.58 7.10
CA LYS A 159 -13.53 11.44 7.31
C LYS A 159 -13.21 12.66 8.17
N SER A 160 -12.44 12.48 9.25
CA SER A 160 -12.01 13.59 10.10
C SER A 160 -11.07 14.55 9.36
N VAL A 161 -10.12 14.03 8.58
CA VAL A 161 -9.20 14.83 7.74
C VAL A 161 -9.98 15.63 6.71
N LEU A 162 -10.97 15.04 6.03
CA LEU A 162 -11.85 15.76 5.10
C LEU A 162 -12.54 16.94 5.78
N GLY A 163 -13.12 16.75 6.97
CA GLY A 163 -13.75 17.84 7.72
C GLY A 163 -12.78 18.97 8.09
N LEU A 164 -11.54 18.65 8.42
CA LEU A 164 -10.49 19.64 8.68
C LEU A 164 -10.05 20.38 7.40
N LEU A 165 -10.00 19.68 6.27
CA LEU A 165 -9.70 20.26 4.96
C LEU A 165 -10.84 21.16 4.46
N ASP A 166 -12.09 20.82 4.73
CA ASP A 166 -13.26 21.64 4.39
C ASP A 166 -13.20 22.97 5.14
N ALA A 167 -12.85 22.93 6.43
CA ALA A 167 -12.69 24.11 7.27
C ALA A 167 -11.51 25.01 6.85
N SER A 168 -10.51 24.46 6.16
CA SER A 168 -9.29 25.20 5.75
C SER A 168 -9.24 25.55 4.26
N GLY A 169 -10.25 25.16 3.47
CA GLY A 169 -10.23 25.32 2.02
C GLY A 169 -9.11 24.51 1.37
N ASN A 170 -8.97 23.23 1.75
CA ASN A 170 -7.97 22.26 1.27
C ASN A 170 -6.53 22.51 1.71
N ARG A 171 -6.31 23.47 2.62
CA ARG A 171 -4.97 23.82 3.10
C ARG A 171 -4.56 22.98 4.30
N TRP A 172 -3.32 22.51 4.28
CA TRP A 172 -2.66 21.96 5.45
C TRP A 172 -2.60 23.01 6.57
N ASN A 173 -2.79 22.57 7.81
CA ASN A 173 -2.66 23.40 9.00
C ASN A 173 -2.28 22.56 10.22
N GLY A 174 -1.97 23.23 11.33
CA GLY A 174 -1.55 22.56 12.57
C GLY A 174 -2.61 21.63 13.19
N ASN A 175 -3.90 21.81 12.86
CA ASN A 175 -4.96 20.90 13.34
C ASN A 175 -4.90 19.55 12.62
N ILE A 176 -4.68 19.55 11.31
CA ILE A 176 -4.49 18.33 10.52
C ILE A 176 -3.21 17.62 10.97
N GLU A 177 -2.12 18.38 11.14
CA GLU A 177 -0.84 17.82 11.61
C GLU A 177 -0.99 17.13 12.97
N LYS A 178 -1.56 17.84 13.96
CA LYS A 178 -1.77 17.31 15.30
C LYS A 178 -2.66 16.07 15.27
N PHE A 179 -3.76 16.11 14.53
CA PHE A 179 -4.68 14.98 14.40
C PHE A 179 -4.00 13.73 13.82
N LEU A 180 -3.20 13.89 12.76
CA LEU A 180 -2.48 12.76 12.15
C LEU A 180 -1.31 12.27 13.00
N GLN A 181 -0.66 13.13 13.79
CA GLN A 181 0.34 12.70 14.78
C GLN A 181 -0.28 11.84 15.89
N GLU A 182 -1.44 12.25 16.42
CA GLU A 182 -2.19 11.44 17.39
C GLU A 182 -2.61 10.09 16.77
N PHE A 183 -3.09 10.11 15.53
CA PHE A 183 -3.39 8.87 14.80
C PHE A 183 -2.16 7.93 14.73
N LYS A 184 -0.96 8.42 14.43
CA LYS A 184 0.24 7.56 14.40
C LYS A 184 0.59 6.96 15.75
N GLN A 185 0.38 7.68 16.85
CA GLN A 185 0.78 7.22 18.19
C GLN A 185 -0.11 6.10 18.74
N PHE A 186 -1.37 6.03 18.30
CA PHE A 186 -2.35 5.08 18.82
C PHE A 186 -2.66 3.91 17.87
N GLY A 187 -1.87 3.69 16.81
CA GLY A 187 -2.04 2.59 15.82
C GLY A 187 -0.89 1.63 15.74
#